data_AF-A0A0R0LV54-F1
#
_entry.id   AF-A0A0R0LV54-F1
#
_cell.length_a   1.000
_cell.length_b   1.000
_cell.length_c   1.000
_cell.angle_alpha   90.00
_cell.angle_beta   90.00
_cell.angle_gamma   90.00
#
_symmetry.space_group_name_H-M   'P 1'
#
loop_
_entity.id
_entity.type
_entity.pdbx_description
1 polymer ?
#
loop_
_entity_poly.entity_id
_entity_poly.type
_entity_poly.pdbx_seq_one_letter_code
_entity_poly.pdbx_strand_id
1 'polypeptide(L)'
;MEMKKKDTRFYTKNSETKEQARERLKITKETRKEARELKEEIYFKTGNEFSYKMHSLKAEPDKLIKIEKKDPIFTQRKVVQLNFEILRIEKKLRKMMPIFKVNKIKFGSQGKIKEVKSKSEYKANDRKVVLLKNYLKKLYSAKNDLL
;
A
#
# COMPACT_ATOMS: atom_id res chain seq x y z
N MET A 1 52.85 -25.27 58.25
CA MET A 1 51.37 -25.35 58.13
C MET A 1 50.93 -24.20 57.23
N GLU A 2 50.86 -24.42 55.92
CA GLU A 2 50.49 -23.36 54.97
C GLU A 2 48.97 -23.34 54.79
N MET A 3 48.35 -22.21 55.15
CA MET A 3 46.94 -21.94 54.89
C MET A 3 46.75 -21.70 53.39
N LYS A 4 46.16 -22.68 52.70
CA LYS A 4 45.67 -22.51 51.32
C LYS A 4 44.57 -21.46 51.31
N LYS A 5 44.84 -20.28 50.73
CA LYS A 5 43.81 -19.30 50.36
C LYS A 5 42.88 -19.97 49.34
N LYS A 6 41.60 -20.11 49.69
CA LYS A 6 40.54 -20.55 48.77
C LYS A 6 40.18 -19.35 47.89
N ASP A 7 40.48 -19.44 46.61
CA ASP A 7 39.97 -18.53 45.58
C ASP A 7 38.44 -18.71 45.46
N THR A 8 37.68 -17.88 46.15
CA THR A 8 36.25 -17.68 45.85
C THR A 8 36.14 -16.78 44.62
N ARG A 9 36.21 -17.38 43.43
CA ARG A 9 35.86 -16.68 42.19
C ARG A 9 34.36 -16.45 42.17
N PHE A 10 33.98 -15.18 42.19
CA PHE A 10 32.63 -14.69 41.94
C PHE A 10 32.12 -15.20 40.58
N TYR A 11 31.19 -16.15 40.59
CA TYR A 11 30.39 -16.47 39.41
C TYR A 11 29.31 -15.41 39.27
N THR A 12 29.49 -14.46 38.35
CA THR A 12 28.42 -13.56 37.94
C THR A 12 27.37 -14.35 37.16
N LYS A 13 26.12 -14.22 37.61
CA LYS A 13 24.92 -14.80 36.98
C LYS A 13 24.71 -14.19 35.59
N ASN A 14 25.22 -14.87 34.56
CA ASN A 14 24.73 -14.97 33.18
C ASN A 14 25.76 -15.75 32.34
N SER A 15 26.04 -17.00 32.74
CA SER A 15 26.91 -17.88 31.96
C SER A 15 26.14 -18.34 30.72
N GLU A 16 26.46 -17.76 29.57
CA GLU A 16 25.98 -18.21 28.26
C GLU A 16 26.22 -19.73 28.15
N THR A 17 25.19 -20.49 27.80
CA THR A 17 25.36 -21.93 27.61
C THR A 17 26.24 -22.19 26.38
N LYS A 18 26.89 -23.34 26.33
CA LYS A 18 27.73 -23.73 25.17
C LYS A 18 26.94 -23.69 23.85
N GLU A 19 25.64 -23.97 23.91
CA GLU A 19 24.74 -23.93 22.75
C GLU A 19 24.46 -22.49 22.31
N GLN A 20 24.13 -21.59 23.25
CA GLN A 20 23.96 -20.16 22.97
C GLN A 20 25.24 -19.55 22.37
N ALA A 21 26.41 -19.92 22.91
CA ALA A 21 27.70 -19.46 22.38
C ALA A 21 27.94 -19.96 20.94
N ARG A 22 27.50 -21.18 20.60
CA ARG A 22 27.58 -21.74 19.24
C ARG A 22 26.65 -21.00 18.27
N GLU A 23 25.41 -20.74 18.68
CA GLU A 23 24.46 -19.97 17.85
C GLU A 23 24.94 -18.55 17.61
N ARG A 24 25.41 -17.86 18.66
CA ARG A 24 26.00 -16.52 18.54
C ARG A 24 27.20 -16.51 17.60
N LEU A 25 28.10 -17.50 17.71
CA LEU A 25 29.24 -17.63 16.81
C LEU A 25 28.82 -17.92 15.36
N LYS A 26 27.75 -18.70 15.15
CA LYS A 26 27.22 -18.98 13.82
C LYS A 26 26.71 -17.69 13.17
N ILE A 27 25.85 -16.94 13.86
CA ILE A 27 25.34 -15.63 13.39
C ILE A 27 26.49 -14.66 13.12
N THR A 28 27.49 -14.61 14.01
CA THR A 28 28.66 -13.74 13.84
C THR A 28 29.50 -14.13 12.61
N LYS A 29 29.62 -15.42 12.31
CA LYS A 29 30.34 -15.89 11.10
C LYS A 29 29.56 -15.59 9.83
N GLU A 30 28.25 -15.79 9.84
CA GLU A 30 27.36 -15.48 8.70
C GLU A 30 27.38 -13.97 8.40
N THR A 31 27.14 -13.13 9.40
CA THR A 31 27.21 -11.65 9.25
C THR A 31 28.59 -11.17 8.78
N ARG A 32 29.69 -11.75 9.27
CA ARG A 32 31.04 -11.41 8.78
C ARG A 32 31.26 -11.84 7.33
N LYS A 33 30.70 -12.97 6.92
CA LYS A 33 30.76 -13.46 5.53
C LYS A 33 29.99 -12.53 4.60
N GLU A 34 28.75 -12.18 4.93
CA GLU A 34 27.93 -11.23 4.17
C GLU A 34 28.61 -9.86 4.06
N ALA A 35 29.16 -9.35 5.16
CA ALA A 35 29.88 -8.07 5.16
C ALA A 35 31.14 -8.11 4.28
N ARG A 36 31.79 -9.27 4.16
CA ARG A 36 32.93 -9.46 3.25
C ARG A 36 32.47 -9.46 1.79
N GLU A 37 31.41 -10.20 1.47
CA GLU A 37 30.84 -10.25 0.12
C GLU A 37 30.40 -8.85 -0.35
N LEU A 38 29.73 -8.08 0.51
CA LEU A 38 29.34 -6.70 0.21
C LEU A 38 30.54 -5.77 -0.04
N LYS A 39 31.65 -5.97 0.69
CA LYS A 39 32.89 -5.20 0.46
C LYS A 39 33.54 -5.53 -0.88
N GLU A 40 33.56 -6.82 -1.23
CA GLU A 40 34.07 -7.28 -2.52
C GLU A 40 33.20 -6.72 -3.66
N GLU A 41 31.86 -6.76 -3.53
CA GLU A 41 30.95 -6.17 -4.52
C GLU A 41 31.22 -4.67 -4.73
N ILE A 42 31.38 -3.89 -3.66
CA ILE A 42 31.71 -2.45 -3.76
C ILE A 42 33.06 -2.24 -4.43
N TYR A 43 34.07 -3.05 -4.11
CA TYR A 43 35.42 -2.93 -4.68
C TYR A 43 35.44 -3.13 -6.20
N PHE A 44 34.58 -4.00 -6.73
CA PHE A 44 34.51 -4.30 -8.16
C PHE A 44 33.54 -3.41 -8.96
N LYS A 45 32.82 -2.49 -8.31
CA LYS A 45 31.95 -1.56 -9.05
C LYS A 45 32.78 -0.59 -9.90
N THR A 46 32.53 -0.62 -11.20
CA THR A 46 33.33 0.09 -12.23
C THR A 46 33.01 1.59 -12.34
N GLY A 47 32.04 2.09 -11.56
CA GLY A 47 31.63 3.51 -11.56
C GLY A 47 30.76 3.94 -12.76
N ASN A 48 30.65 3.10 -13.79
CA ASN A 48 29.88 3.36 -15.01
C ASN A 48 28.53 2.63 -15.05
N GLU A 49 28.13 2.01 -13.96
CA GLU A 49 26.85 1.30 -13.86
C GLU A 49 25.69 2.28 -13.85
N PHE A 50 24.80 2.16 -14.84
CA PHE A 50 23.58 2.96 -14.93
C PHE A 50 22.34 2.08 -14.75
N SER A 51 21.39 2.57 -13.94
CA SER A 51 20.07 1.99 -13.78
C SER A 51 19.01 3.08 -13.83
N TYR A 52 17.91 2.84 -14.54
CA TYR A 52 16.77 3.77 -14.58
C TYR A 52 16.21 4.11 -13.19
N LYS A 53 16.39 3.22 -12.19
CA LYS A 53 15.98 3.46 -10.80
C LYS A 53 16.74 4.62 -10.14
N MET A 54 17.95 4.94 -10.62
CA MET A 54 18.76 6.05 -10.10
C MET A 54 18.08 7.41 -10.28
N HIS A 55 17.16 7.57 -11.24
CA HIS A 55 16.38 8.81 -11.37
C HIS A 55 15.33 9.00 -10.28
N SER A 56 14.80 7.89 -9.74
CA SER A 56 13.76 7.90 -8.70
C SER A 56 14.32 7.94 -7.27
N LEU A 57 15.55 7.47 -7.10
CA LEU A 57 16.21 7.39 -5.81
C LEU A 57 17.00 8.68 -5.54
N LYS A 58 16.84 9.25 -4.36
CA LYS A 58 17.64 10.40 -3.92
C LYS A 58 18.72 9.91 -2.96
N ALA A 59 19.98 10.19 -3.28
CA ALA A 59 21.07 10.03 -2.33
C ALA A 59 21.10 11.23 -1.38
N GLU A 60 21.26 10.99 -0.09
CA GLU A 60 21.55 12.03 0.91
C GLU A 60 23.04 12.45 0.83
N PRO A 61 23.45 13.56 1.46
CA PRO A 61 24.84 14.05 1.42
C PRO A 61 25.88 13.01 1.84
N ASP A 62 25.49 12.09 2.74
CA ASP A 62 26.33 11.01 3.25
C ASP A 62 26.42 9.79 2.30
N LYS A 63 25.94 9.93 1.05
CA LYS A 63 25.88 8.87 0.02
C LYS A 63 24.96 7.69 0.36
N LEU A 64 24.16 7.81 1.42
CA LEU A 64 23.11 6.86 1.76
C LEU A 64 21.87 7.11 0.89
N ILE A 65 21.20 6.04 0.44
CA ILE A 65 19.99 6.14 -0.37
C ILE A 65 18.80 6.41 0.56
N LYS A 66 18.09 7.52 0.33
CA LYS A 66 16.85 7.82 1.04
C LYS A 66 15.72 6.96 0.49
N ILE A 67 15.17 6.10 1.34
CA ILE A 67 13.93 5.37 1.04
C ILE A 67 12.78 6.15 1.69
N GLU A 68 12.09 6.98 0.91
CA GLU A 68 10.88 7.66 1.38
C GLU A 68 9.79 6.62 1.64
N LYS A 69 9.55 6.29 2.92
CA LYS A 69 8.32 5.60 3.31
C LYS A 69 7.18 6.59 3.12
N LYS A 70 6.21 6.26 2.26
CA LYS A 70 4.96 7.02 2.15
C LYS A 70 4.38 7.15 3.56
N ASP A 71 4.19 8.38 4.04
CA ASP A 71 3.60 8.61 5.36
C ASP A 71 2.20 7.97 5.38
N PRO A 72 1.96 6.97 6.25
CA PRO A 72 0.68 6.27 6.31
C PRO A 72 -0.47 7.23 6.65
N ILE A 73 -0.21 8.26 7.47
CA ILE A 73 -1.23 9.23 7.89
C ILE A 73 -1.63 10.11 6.69
N PHE A 74 -0.65 10.58 5.93
CA PHE A 74 -0.88 11.36 4.72
C PHE A 74 -1.65 10.57 3.66
N THR A 75 -1.28 9.30 3.49
CA THR A 75 -1.93 8.37 2.55
C THR A 75 -3.38 8.12 2.95
N GLN A 76 -3.64 7.86 4.25
CA GLN A 76 -4.99 7.67 4.77
C GLN A 76 -5.87 8.91 4.59
N ARG A 77 -5.36 10.11 4.86
CA ARG A 77 -6.08 11.39 4.63
C ARG A 77 -6.45 11.57 3.17
N LYS A 78 -5.53 11.28 2.24
CA LYS A 78 -5.81 11.33 0.79
C LYS A 78 -6.88 10.33 0.37
N VAL A 79 -6.84 9.10 0.87
CA VAL A 79 -7.86 8.08 0.57
C VAL A 79 -9.24 8.52 1.06
N VAL A 80 -9.32 9.11 2.26
CA VAL A 80 -10.57 9.66 2.80
C VAL A 80 -11.11 10.78 1.91
N GLN A 81 -10.26 11.72 1.48
CA GLN A 81 -10.65 12.79 0.56
C GLN A 81 -11.18 12.25 -0.77
N LEU A 82 -10.49 11.26 -1.36
CA LEU A 82 -10.94 10.60 -2.60
C LEU A 82 -12.29 9.91 -2.42
N ASN A 83 -12.53 9.24 -1.28
CA ASN A 83 -13.82 8.61 -1.00
C ASN A 83 -14.97 9.63 -0.97
N PHE A 84 -14.77 10.80 -0.35
CA PHE A 84 -15.79 11.84 -0.32
C PHE A 84 -16.12 12.36 -1.72
N GLU A 85 -15.11 12.61 -2.55
CA GLU A 85 -15.33 13.05 -3.94
C GLU A 85 -16.00 11.96 -4.79
N ILE A 86 -15.61 10.69 -4.66
CA ILE A 86 -16.28 9.57 -5.34
C ILE A 86 -17.77 9.54 -4.98
N LEU A 87 -18.11 9.55 -3.68
CA LEU A 87 -19.50 9.56 -3.22
C LEU A 87 -20.28 10.76 -3.75
N ARG A 88 -19.66 11.94 -3.79
CA ARG A 88 -20.27 13.16 -4.33
C ARG A 88 -20.59 13.02 -5.81
N ILE A 89 -19.67 12.50 -6.62
CA ILE A 89 -19.86 12.32 -8.06
C ILE A 89 -20.88 11.21 -8.35
N GLU A 90 -20.85 10.09 -7.64
CA GLU A 90 -21.87 9.05 -7.74
C GLU A 90 -23.27 9.58 -7.43
N LYS A 91 -23.41 10.40 -6.38
CA LYS A 91 -24.69 11.02 -6.03
C LYS A 91 -25.18 11.97 -7.12
N LYS A 92 -24.28 12.72 -7.77
CA LYS A 92 -24.62 13.55 -8.94
C LYS A 92 -25.07 12.70 -10.12
N LEU A 93 -24.37 11.61 -10.43
CA LEU A 93 -24.74 10.68 -11.50
C LEU A 93 -26.12 10.07 -11.26
N ARG A 94 -26.40 9.58 -10.04
CA ARG A 94 -27.72 9.02 -9.68
C ARG A 94 -28.86 10.03 -9.88
N LYS A 95 -28.64 11.31 -9.56
CA LYS A 95 -29.64 12.37 -9.78
C LYS A 95 -29.82 12.75 -11.25
N MET A 96 -28.77 12.59 -12.07
CA MET A 96 -28.80 12.90 -13.50
C MET A 96 -29.38 11.76 -14.35
N MET A 97 -29.40 10.53 -13.83
CA MET A 97 -30.01 9.41 -14.52
C MET A 97 -31.54 9.52 -14.47
N PRO A 98 -32.23 9.20 -15.58
CA PRO A 98 -33.68 9.20 -15.59
C PRO A 98 -34.20 8.16 -14.61
N ILE A 99 -35.01 8.60 -13.66
CA ILE A 99 -35.80 7.70 -12.82
C ILE A 99 -36.96 7.21 -13.70
N PHE A 100 -36.96 5.92 -14.02
CA PHE A 100 -38.09 5.29 -14.71
C PHE A 100 -39.21 5.09 -13.70
N LYS A 101 -40.23 5.94 -13.75
CA LYS A 101 -41.49 5.66 -13.06
C LYS A 101 -42.41 4.83 -13.95
N VAL A 102 -43.01 3.82 -13.35
CA VAL A 102 -44.03 3.01 -13.99
C VAL A 102 -45.33 3.82 -13.99
N ASN A 103 -45.77 4.25 -15.18
CA ASN A 103 -46.94 5.13 -15.30
C ASN A 103 -48.25 4.35 -15.45
N LYS A 104 -48.22 3.15 -16.05
CA LYS A 104 -49.42 2.34 -16.24
C LYS A 104 -49.06 0.87 -16.37
N ILE A 105 -49.65 0.04 -15.51
CA ILE A 105 -49.62 -1.42 -15.60
C ILE A 105 -50.99 -1.83 -16.17
N LYS A 106 -51.02 -2.46 -17.34
CA LYS A 106 -52.23 -3.06 -17.89
C LYS A 106 -52.27 -4.54 -17.53
N PHE A 107 -53.34 -4.95 -16.85
CA PHE A 107 -53.61 -6.36 -16.56
C PHE A 107 -54.53 -6.94 -17.63
N GLY A 108 -54.30 -8.20 -18.01
CA GLY A 108 -55.20 -8.98 -18.86
C GLY A 108 -56.40 -9.51 -18.09
N SER A 109 -57.35 -10.10 -18.81
CA SER A 109 -58.60 -10.67 -18.27
C SER A 109 -58.39 -11.79 -17.24
N GLN A 110 -57.21 -12.42 -17.21
CA GLN A 110 -56.82 -13.42 -16.20
C GLN A 110 -55.95 -12.85 -15.06
N GLY A 111 -55.87 -11.53 -14.91
CA GLY A 111 -55.05 -10.88 -13.88
C GLY A 111 -53.54 -10.89 -14.15
N LYS A 112 -53.06 -11.49 -15.25
CA LYS A 112 -51.65 -11.45 -15.66
C LYS A 112 -51.28 -10.10 -16.27
N ILE A 113 -50.10 -9.57 -15.94
CA ILE A 113 -49.60 -8.30 -16.50
C ILE A 113 -49.38 -8.46 -18.02
N LYS A 114 -50.05 -7.62 -18.82
CA LYS A 114 -50.03 -7.68 -20.29
C LYS A 114 -49.09 -6.64 -20.91
N GLU A 115 -48.98 -5.46 -20.31
CA GLU A 115 -48.14 -4.36 -20.84
C GLU A 115 -47.76 -3.40 -19.71
N VAL A 116 -46.49 -3.03 -19.62
CA VAL A 116 -45.99 -1.99 -18.69
C VAL A 116 -45.45 -0.82 -19.52
N LYS A 117 -46.09 0.35 -19.41
CA LYS A 117 -45.57 1.58 -20.02
C LYS A 117 -44.80 2.38 -18.96
N SER A 118 -43.48 2.47 -19.13
CA SER A 118 -42.62 3.39 -18.38
C SER A 118 -42.49 4.70 -19.13
N LYS A 119 -42.47 5.83 -18.40
CA LYS A 119 -42.18 7.15 -18.96
C LYS A 119 -40.94 7.68 -18.24
N SER A 120 -39.92 8.08 -18.98
CA SER A 120 -38.76 8.77 -18.40
C SER A 120 -39.13 10.22 -18.11
N GLU A 121 -39.13 10.64 -16.84
CA GLU A 121 -39.45 12.04 -16.46
C GLU A 121 -38.32 13.03 -16.81
N TYR A 122 -37.09 12.54 -17.03
CA TYR A 122 -35.91 13.37 -17.30
C TYR A 122 -35.17 12.94 -18.57
N LYS A 123 -34.69 13.91 -19.38
CA LYS A 123 -33.69 13.66 -20.43
C LYS A 123 -32.30 13.79 -19.82
N ALA A 124 -31.51 12.72 -19.83
CA ALA A 124 -30.11 12.79 -19.42
C ALA A 124 -29.34 13.72 -20.36
N ASN A 125 -28.49 14.58 -19.83
CA ASN A 125 -27.52 15.32 -20.65
C ASN A 125 -26.31 14.40 -20.88
N ASP A 126 -26.35 13.63 -21.97
CA ASP A 126 -25.40 12.53 -22.23
C ASP A 126 -23.93 12.97 -22.15
N ARG A 127 -23.59 14.18 -22.61
CA ARG A 127 -22.23 14.73 -22.53
C ARG A 127 -21.75 14.91 -21.08
N LYS A 128 -22.60 15.44 -20.20
CA LYS A 128 -22.26 15.65 -18.78
C LYS A 128 -22.11 14.31 -18.05
N VAL A 129 -22.94 13.33 -18.39
CA VAL A 129 -22.86 11.98 -17.80
C VAL A 129 -21.54 11.30 -18.19
N VAL A 130 -21.14 11.38 -19.46
CA VAL A 130 -19.84 10.83 -19.93
C VAL A 130 -18.66 11.49 -19.22
N LEU A 131 -18.67 12.83 -19.09
CA LEU A 131 -17.64 13.56 -18.35
C LEU A 131 -17.51 13.11 -16.89
N LEU A 132 -18.64 12.99 -16.19
CA LEU A 132 -18.65 12.56 -14.79
C LEU A 132 -18.19 11.10 -14.64
N LYS A 133 -18.56 10.20 -15.55
CA LYS A 133 -18.07 8.81 -15.56
C LYS A 133 -16.55 8.73 -15.78
N ASN A 134 -16.02 9.52 -16.71
CA ASN A 134 -14.58 9.58 -16.96
C ASN A 134 -13.82 10.14 -15.76
N TYR A 135 -14.37 11.17 -15.11
CA TYR A 135 -13.80 11.72 -13.89
C TYR A 135 -13.82 10.70 -12.74
N LEU A 136 -14.94 9.99 -12.55
CA LEU A 136 -15.06 8.91 -11.56
C LEU A 136 -14.00 7.81 -11.78
N LYS A 137 -13.76 7.41 -13.03
CA LYS A 137 -12.71 6.43 -13.37
C LYS A 137 -11.31 6.91 -12.94
N LYS A 138 -11.00 8.19 -13.14
CA LYS A 138 -9.73 8.79 -12.68
C LYS A 138 -9.61 8.77 -11.16
N LEU A 139 -10.68 9.07 -10.43
CA LEU A 139 -10.69 9.04 -8.96
C LEU A 139 -10.45 7.63 -8.40
N TYR A 140 -11.06 6.60 -8.98
CA TYR A 140 -10.80 5.21 -8.57
C TYR A 140 -9.37 4.77 -8.88
N SER A 141 -8.81 5.14 -10.04
CA SER A 141 -7.40 4.85 -10.36
C SER A 141 -6.48 5.46 -9.32
N ALA A 142 -6.66 6.76 -9.03
CA ALA A 142 -5.84 7.47 -8.04
C ALA A 142 -5.97 6.87 -6.63
N LYS A 143 -7.15 6.32 -6.28
CA LYS A 143 -7.35 5.61 -5.02
C LYS A 143 -6.58 4.28 -4.97
N ASN A 144 -6.57 3.52 -6.07
CA ASN A 144 -5.84 2.25 -6.15
C ASN A 144 -4.32 2.44 -6.09
N ASP A 145 -3.78 3.52 -6.66
CA ASP A 145 -2.34 3.82 -6.61
C ASP A 145 -1.84 4.22 -5.18
N LEU A 146 -2.77 4.52 -4.28
CA LEU A 146 -2.53 4.89 -2.88
C LEU A 146 -2.73 3.73 -1.90
N LEU A 147 -3.37 2.63 -2.31
CA LEU A 147 -3.57 1.42 -1.52
C LEU A 147 -2.46 0.40 -1.80
#